data_AF-A0A847GHW8-F1
#
_entry.id   AF-A0A847GHW8-F1
#
_cell.length_a   1.000
_cell.length_b   1.000
_cell.length_c   1.000
_cell.angle_alpha   90.00
_cell.angle_beta   90.00
_cell.angle_gamma   90.00
#
_symmetry.space_group_name_H-M   'P 1'
#
loop_
_entity.id
_entity.type
_entity.pdbx_description
1 polymer ?
#
loop_
_entity_poly.entity_id
_entity_poly.type
_entity_poly.pdbx_seq_one_letter_code
_entity_poly.pdbx_strand_id
1 'polypeptide(L)'
;ATDGFTYGSTAKNWPELAAFAREQGMLFIPSVGPGYDDTRIRPWNGVNRRDREGGDYYDRMFRAAIAVKPDIISITSYNEWHEGTQIEPSIPKKIEGYTYGDFSPREPGWYLDRTRHWVEIWQTGQAVMERGGAEDAE
;
A
#
# COMPACT_ATOMS: atom_id res chain seq x y z
N ALA A 1 -6.17 -2.19 -1.30
CA ALA A 1 -6.19 -3.20 -2.36
C ALA A 1 -4.93 -4.04 -2.24
N THR A 2 -4.99 -5.27 -2.75
CA THR A 2 -3.91 -6.25 -2.62
C THR A 2 -3.38 -6.58 -4.02
N ASP A 3 -2.13 -6.22 -4.29
CA ASP A 3 -1.46 -6.47 -5.56
C ASP A 3 -1.49 -7.97 -5.93
N GLY A 4 -1.95 -8.25 -7.14
CA GLY A 4 -2.09 -9.60 -7.68
C GLY A 4 -3.36 -10.36 -7.27
N PHE A 5 -4.25 -9.79 -6.43
CA PHE A 5 -5.48 -10.49 -6.03
C PHE A 5 -6.54 -10.53 -7.14
N THR A 6 -6.72 -9.41 -7.85
CA THR A 6 -7.62 -9.31 -9.01
C THR A 6 -6.91 -8.60 -10.15
N TYR A 7 -7.46 -8.66 -11.37
CA TYR A 7 -6.91 -7.89 -12.50
C TYR A 7 -6.82 -6.39 -12.18
N GLY A 8 -7.86 -5.81 -11.58
CA GLY A 8 -7.90 -4.38 -11.24
C GLY A 8 -6.99 -3.97 -10.07
N SER A 9 -6.76 -4.88 -9.12
CA SER A 9 -5.84 -4.62 -8.00
C SER A 9 -4.37 -4.90 -8.34
N THR A 10 -4.07 -5.45 -9.51
CA THR A 10 -2.69 -5.71 -9.94
C THR A 10 -2.09 -4.44 -10.56
N ALA A 11 -1.10 -3.85 -9.89
CA ALA A 11 -0.56 -2.53 -10.24
C ALA A 11 0.00 -2.45 -11.67
N LYS A 12 0.54 -3.56 -12.18
CA LYS A 12 1.06 -3.65 -13.57
C LYS A 12 0.00 -3.36 -14.65
N ASN A 13 -1.29 -3.54 -14.33
CA ASN A 13 -2.39 -3.33 -15.26
C ASN A 13 -2.93 -1.89 -15.20
N TRP A 14 -2.51 -1.09 -14.21
CA TRP A 14 -3.01 0.28 -14.03
C TRP A 14 -2.74 1.22 -15.21
N PRO A 15 -1.61 1.14 -15.95
CA PRO A 15 -1.42 1.96 -17.14
C PRO A 15 -2.47 1.72 -18.22
N GLU A 16 -2.84 0.45 -18.46
CA GLU A 16 -3.88 0.07 -19.42
C GLU A 16 -5.26 0.54 -18.95
N LEU A 17 -5.60 0.29 -17.68
CA LEU A 17 -6.87 0.71 -17.08
C LEU A 17 -7.04 2.25 -17.09
N ALA A 18 -5.98 2.98 -16.78
CA ALA A 18 -5.97 4.45 -16.82
C ALA A 18 -6.12 4.99 -18.24
N ALA A 19 -5.46 4.36 -19.23
CA ALA A 19 -5.61 4.73 -20.64
C ALA A 19 -7.04 4.52 -21.13
N PHE A 20 -7.61 3.34 -20.85
CA PHE A 20 -8.99 3.03 -21.17
C PHE A 20 -9.96 4.03 -20.55
N ALA A 21 -9.84 4.32 -19.24
CA ALA A 21 -10.71 5.26 -18.57
C ALA A 21 -10.66 6.65 -19.22
N ARG A 22 -9.47 7.15 -19.56
CA ARG A 22 -9.29 8.43 -20.25
C ARG A 22 -9.95 8.44 -21.64
N GLU A 23 -9.80 7.39 -22.42
CA GLU A 23 -10.43 7.26 -23.74
C GLU A 23 -11.97 7.25 -23.65
N GLN A 24 -12.51 6.69 -22.58
CA GLN A 24 -13.94 6.60 -22.34
C GLN A 24 -14.52 7.79 -21.53
N GLY A 25 -13.71 8.79 -21.19
CA GLY A 25 -14.16 9.93 -20.36
C GLY A 25 -14.54 9.55 -18.93
N MET A 26 -13.95 8.48 -18.40
CA MET A 26 -14.15 7.99 -17.03
C MET A 26 -13.00 8.40 -16.11
N LEU A 27 -13.28 8.44 -14.80
CA LEU A 27 -12.24 8.55 -13.78
C LEU A 27 -11.64 7.17 -13.48
N PHE A 28 -10.31 7.08 -13.46
CA PHE A 28 -9.60 5.95 -12.90
C PHE A 28 -9.03 6.30 -11.53
N ILE A 29 -9.50 5.60 -10.49
CA ILE A 29 -9.13 5.84 -9.09
C ILE A 29 -8.39 4.60 -8.55
N PRO A 30 -7.06 4.51 -8.73
CA PRO A 30 -6.30 3.38 -8.19
C PRO A 30 -6.37 3.36 -6.66
N SER A 31 -6.55 2.17 -6.10
CA SER A 31 -6.58 1.94 -4.66
C SER A 31 -5.24 1.40 -4.17
N VAL A 32 -4.55 2.13 -3.29
CA VAL A 32 -3.30 1.68 -2.66
C VAL A 32 -3.57 1.05 -1.29
N GLY A 33 -2.68 0.22 -0.78
CA GLY A 33 -2.80 -0.38 0.55
C GLY A 33 -1.45 -0.79 1.12
N PRO A 34 -1.27 -0.79 2.45
CA PRO A 34 0.04 -0.98 3.07
C PRO A 34 0.48 -2.45 3.16
N GLY A 35 -0.44 -3.38 2.97
CA GLY A 35 -0.27 -4.83 3.08
C GLY A 35 -1.64 -5.49 3.16
N TYR A 36 -1.68 -6.81 3.36
CA TYR A 36 -2.91 -7.57 3.53
C TYR A 36 -2.66 -8.85 4.33
N ASP A 37 -3.41 -9.08 5.41
CA ASP A 37 -3.46 -10.35 6.11
C ASP A 37 -4.80 -10.50 6.85
N ASP A 38 -5.67 -11.36 6.34
CA ASP A 38 -6.95 -11.71 6.93
C ASP A 38 -6.97 -13.13 7.51
N THR A 39 -5.82 -13.79 7.63
CA THR A 39 -5.73 -15.22 7.95
C THR A 39 -6.27 -15.58 9.33
N ARG A 40 -6.41 -14.60 10.24
CA ARG A 40 -7.09 -14.81 11.51
C ARG A 40 -8.59 -15.13 11.36
N ILE A 41 -9.27 -14.45 10.44
CA ILE A 41 -10.71 -14.65 10.21
C ILE A 41 -10.99 -15.51 8.96
N ARG A 42 -10.02 -15.61 8.04
CA ARG A 42 -10.07 -16.45 6.84
C ARG A 42 -8.79 -17.29 6.71
N PRO A 43 -8.58 -18.32 7.55
CA PRO A 43 -7.32 -19.09 7.58
C PRO A 43 -6.92 -19.75 6.26
N TRP A 44 -7.89 -19.94 5.35
CA TRP A 44 -7.68 -20.50 4.01
C TRP A 44 -7.15 -19.47 2.99
N ASN A 45 -7.09 -18.17 3.32
CA ASN A 45 -6.81 -17.10 2.37
C ASN A 45 -5.34 -16.64 2.33
N GLY A 46 -4.41 -17.44 2.87
CA GLY A 46 -2.99 -17.09 2.95
C GLY A 46 -2.32 -16.78 1.61
N VAL A 47 -2.85 -17.27 0.49
CA VAL A 47 -2.35 -16.97 -0.88
C VAL A 47 -2.40 -15.47 -1.22
N ASN A 48 -3.35 -14.74 -0.62
CA ASN A 48 -3.52 -13.31 -0.84
C ASN A 48 -2.76 -12.46 0.18
N ARG A 49 -2.08 -13.06 1.16
CA ARG A 49 -1.27 -12.31 2.11
C ARG A 49 -0.19 -11.51 1.39
N ARG A 50 -0.03 -10.25 1.80
CA ARG A 50 1.05 -9.37 1.37
C ARG A 50 1.68 -8.75 2.59
N ASP A 51 2.96 -9.05 2.79
CA ASP A 51 3.72 -8.49 3.88
C ASP A 51 3.86 -6.97 3.69
N ARG A 52 3.99 -6.26 4.81
CA ARG A 52 4.19 -4.81 4.82
C ARG A 52 5.60 -4.43 4.40
N GLU A 53 6.56 -5.35 4.51
CA GLU A 53 7.95 -5.23 4.08
C GLU A 53 8.61 -3.98 4.66
N GLY A 54 8.37 -3.69 5.95
CA GLY A 54 8.90 -2.48 6.60
C GLY A 54 8.41 -1.15 6.01
N GLY A 55 7.38 -1.19 5.14
CA GLY A 55 6.84 -0.05 4.41
C GLY A 55 6.95 -0.14 2.89
N ASP A 56 7.85 -0.97 2.37
CA ASP A 56 8.21 -0.97 0.95
C ASP A 56 7.06 -1.39 0.04
N TYR A 57 6.18 -2.27 0.51
CA TYR A 57 4.97 -2.66 -0.21
C TYR A 57 4.06 -1.45 -0.48
N TYR A 58 3.84 -0.62 0.54
CA TYR A 58 3.00 0.57 0.43
C TYR A 58 3.60 1.58 -0.55
N ASP A 59 4.93 1.74 -0.48
CA ASP A 59 5.68 2.63 -1.35
C ASP A 59 5.58 2.22 -2.82
N ARG A 60 5.71 0.93 -3.13
CA ARG A 60 5.55 0.45 -4.51
C ARG A 60 4.14 0.71 -5.05
N MET A 61 3.11 0.49 -4.22
CA MET A 61 1.72 0.77 -4.58
C MET A 61 1.51 2.26 -4.88
N PHE A 62 2.04 3.16 -4.05
CA PHE A 62 1.95 4.60 -4.30
C PHE A 62 2.72 5.05 -5.55
N ARG A 63 3.96 4.56 -5.74
CA ARG A 63 4.74 4.86 -6.95
C ARG A 63 3.96 4.47 -8.21
N ALA A 64 3.38 3.27 -8.23
CA ALA A 64 2.60 2.80 -9.37
C ALA A 64 1.32 3.63 -9.58
N ALA A 65 0.64 4.02 -8.50
CA ALA A 65 -0.56 4.85 -8.58
C ALA A 65 -0.25 6.24 -9.12
N ILE A 66 0.82 6.89 -8.64
CA ILE A 66 1.23 8.22 -9.09
C ILE A 66 1.70 8.19 -10.55
N ALA A 67 2.39 7.13 -10.98
CA ALA A 67 2.92 6.99 -12.34
C ALA A 67 1.84 7.07 -13.43
N VAL A 68 0.61 6.65 -13.14
CA VAL A 68 -0.52 6.74 -14.09
C VAL A 68 -1.25 8.08 -14.07
N LYS A 69 -0.77 9.06 -13.28
CA LYS A 69 -1.27 10.43 -13.15
C LYS A 69 -2.79 10.51 -12.90
N PRO A 70 -3.31 9.84 -11.85
CA PRO A 70 -4.74 9.84 -11.55
C PRO A 70 -5.17 11.17 -10.91
N ASP A 71 -6.42 11.54 -11.11
CA ASP A 71 -7.04 12.70 -10.43
C ASP A 71 -7.33 12.40 -8.94
N ILE A 72 -7.56 11.13 -8.60
CA ILE A 72 -7.87 10.68 -7.24
C ILE A 72 -7.12 9.37 -6.98
N ILE A 73 -6.50 9.25 -5.82
CA ILE A 73 -5.96 7.99 -5.28
C ILE A 73 -6.79 7.64 -4.04
N SER A 74 -7.29 6.41 -3.97
CA SER A 74 -7.94 5.91 -2.75
C SER A 74 -6.98 5.06 -1.93
N ILE A 75 -7.14 5.08 -0.60
CA ILE A 75 -6.34 4.26 0.33
C ILE A 75 -7.26 3.21 0.94
N THR A 76 -6.89 1.95 0.76
CA THR A 76 -7.47 0.83 1.48
C THR A 76 -6.46 0.38 2.54
N SER A 77 -6.66 0.72 3.79
CA SER A 77 -7.80 1.42 4.37
C SER A 77 -7.35 2.29 5.54
N TYR A 78 -8.25 3.12 6.08
CA TYR A 78 -7.97 3.71 7.38
C TYR A 78 -7.85 2.60 8.44
N ASN A 79 -8.90 1.79 8.61
CA ASN A 79 -9.04 0.88 9.75
C ASN A 79 -9.76 -0.45 9.48
N GLU A 80 -9.60 -1.05 8.30
CA GLU A 80 -10.10 -2.42 8.06
C GLU A 80 -9.17 -3.46 8.68
N TRP A 81 -9.22 -3.53 10.01
CA TRP A 81 -8.36 -4.36 10.87
C TRP A 81 -8.46 -5.85 10.57
N HIS A 82 -9.65 -6.30 10.15
CA HIS A 82 -9.89 -7.71 9.86
C HIS A 82 -9.07 -8.24 8.69
N GLU A 83 -8.68 -7.35 7.76
CA GLU A 83 -7.88 -7.69 6.58
C GLU A 83 -6.43 -7.21 6.69
N GLY A 84 -6.06 -6.61 7.82
CA GLY A 84 -4.70 -6.11 8.04
C GLY A 84 -4.31 -4.98 7.09
N THR A 85 -5.26 -4.25 6.51
CA THR A 85 -5.01 -3.18 5.51
C THR A 85 -4.94 -1.78 6.11
N GLN A 86 -5.11 -1.63 7.42
CA GLN A 86 -5.19 -0.35 8.12
C GLN A 86 -3.89 0.47 8.04
N ILE A 87 -4.03 1.79 7.93
CA ILE A 87 -2.98 2.78 8.23
C ILE A 87 -3.15 3.39 9.63
N GLU A 88 -4.29 3.13 10.30
CA GLU A 88 -4.52 3.48 11.71
C GLU A 88 -3.40 2.91 12.60
N PRO A 89 -2.91 3.66 13.60
CA PRO A 89 -1.79 3.22 14.43
C PRO A 89 -1.97 1.85 15.08
N SER A 90 -0.95 1.01 14.98
CA SER A 90 -0.90 -0.31 15.61
C SER A 90 0.26 -0.38 16.61
N ILE A 91 0.00 -0.99 17.77
CA ILE A 91 0.99 -1.19 18.83
C ILE A 91 1.26 -2.69 19.03
N PRO A 92 2.48 -3.08 19.46
CA PRO A 92 2.76 -4.47 19.81
C PRO A 92 1.82 -5.00 20.89
N LYS A 93 1.23 -6.18 20.65
CA LYS A 93 0.36 -6.86 21.61
C LYS A 93 0.55 -8.36 21.56
N LYS A 94 0.65 -8.97 22.74
CA LYS A 94 0.67 -10.41 22.93
C LYS A 94 -0.38 -10.83 23.95
N ILE A 95 -1.03 -11.96 23.69
CA ILE A 95 -1.90 -12.69 24.62
C ILE A 95 -1.45 -14.15 24.67
N GLU A 96 -2.04 -14.96 25.54
CA GLU A 96 -1.78 -16.40 25.54
C GLU A 96 -2.10 -17.02 24.18
N GLY A 97 -1.14 -17.76 23.60
CA GLY A 97 -1.30 -18.43 22.31
C GLY A 97 -1.33 -17.54 21.07
N TYR A 98 -1.20 -16.20 21.19
CA TYR A 98 -1.29 -15.32 20.03
C TYR A 98 -0.46 -14.03 20.16
N THR A 99 0.32 -13.74 19.12
CA THR A 99 1.04 -12.47 18.93
C THR A 99 0.40 -11.71 17.78
N TYR A 100 -0.04 -10.48 18.03
CA TYR A 100 -0.63 -9.63 17.02
C TYR A 100 0.46 -9.07 16.10
N GLY A 101 0.13 -8.85 14.82
CA GLY A 101 0.97 -8.07 13.94
C GLY A 101 0.93 -6.58 14.33
N ASP A 102 2.08 -5.93 14.24
CA ASP A 102 2.25 -4.50 14.51
C ASP A 102 3.19 -3.86 13.47
N PHE A 103 3.59 -2.61 13.67
CA PHE A 103 4.41 -1.87 12.71
C PHE A 103 5.91 -1.89 13.02
N SER A 104 6.34 -2.64 14.03
CA SER A 104 7.74 -2.69 14.48
C SER A 104 8.69 -3.07 13.32
N PRO A 105 9.89 -2.47 13.27
CA PRO A 105 10.46 -1.54 14.24
C PRO A 105 10.01 -0.08 14.04
N ARG A 106 9.01 0.20 13.18
CA ARG A 106 8.48 1.55 13.00
C ARG A 106 7.57 1.93 14.16
N GLU A 107 7.46 3.23 14.39
CA GLU A 107 6.51 3.80 15.33
C GLU A 107 5.05 3.53 14.91
N PRO A 108 4.09 3.46 15.87
CA PRO A 108 2.68 3.19 15.56
C PRO A 108 2.08 4.14 14.51
N GLY A 109 2.49 5.41 14.50
CA GLY A 109 2.00 6.42 13.54
C GLY A 109 2.61 6.35 12.14
N TRP A 110 3.58 5.46 11.90
CA TRP A 110 4.43 5.54 10.70
C TRP A 110 3.67 5.50 9.38
N TYR A 111 2.59 4.71 9.27
CA TYR A 111 1.80 4.66 8.04
C TYR A 111 1.04 5.97 7.76
N LEU A 112 0.64 6.72 8.79
CA LEU A 112 0.05 8.05 8.60
C LEU A 112 1.09 9.05 8.08
N ASP A 113 2.30 9.04 8.66
CA ASP A 113 3.42 9.88 8.20
C ASP A 113 3.84 9.50 6.78
N ARG A 114 3.83 8.21 6.46
CA ARG A 114 4.14 7.72 5.11
C ARG A 114 3.06 8.08 4.09
N THR A 115 1.79 8.00 4.46
CA THR A 115 0.69 8.51 3.63
C THR A 115 0.88 10.00 3.34
N ARG A 116 1.19 10.80 4.36
CA ARG A 116 1.47 12.24 4.18
C ARG A 116 2.61 12.47 3.18
N HIS A 117 3.73 11.76 3.34
CA HIS A 117 4.86 11.84 2.42
C HIS A 117 4.45 11.61 0.96
N TRP A 118 3.65 10.56 0.69
CA TRP A 118 3.20 10.27 -0.67
C TRP A 118 2.18 11.26 -1.20
N VAL A 119 1.29 11.80 -0.35
CA VAL A 119 0.36 12.87 -0.73
C VAL A 119 1.14 14.13 -1.14
N GLU A 120 2.17 14.51 -0.40
CA GLU A 120 3.02 15.67 -0.70
C GLU A 120 3.75 15.48 -2.05
N ILE A 121 4.29 14.28 -2.33
CA ILE A 121 4.89 13.94 -3.63
C ILE A 121 3.85 14.03 -4.75
N TRP A 122 2.67 13.44 -4.55
CA TRP A 122 1.60 13.43 -5.56
C TRP A 122 1.14 14.85 -5.91
N GLN A 123 0.96 15.72 -4.91
CA GLN A 123 0.52 17.11 -5.10
C GLN A 123 1.57 18.00 -5.75
N THR A 124 2.86 17.80 -5.44
CA THR A 124 3.94 18.67 -5.94
C THR A 124 4.43 18.27 -7.33
N GLY A 125 4.03 17.10 -7.84
CA GLY A 125 4.49 16.59 -9.12
C GLY A 125 6.00 16.32 -9.16
N GLN A 126 6.66 16.25 -8.00
CA GLN A 126 8.04 15.84 -7.91
C GLN A 126 8.13 14.39 -8.40
N ALA A 127 8.78 14.18 -9.54
CA ALA A 127 9.13 12.85 -10.00
C ALA A 127 9.85 12.12 -8.86
N VAL A 128 9.49 10.86 -8.63
CA VAL A 128 10.14 9.97 -7.65
C VAL A 128 11.58 9.75 -8.13
N MET A 129 12.46 10.70 -7.81
CA MET A 129 13.89 10.58 -8.04
C MET A 129 14.44 9.74 -6.89
N GLU A 130 14.54 8.43 -7.09
CA GLU A 130 15.21 7.53 -6.16
C GLU A 130 16.67 7.98 -5.98
N ARG A 131 17.05 8.33 -4.75
CA ARG A 131 18.45 8.23 -4.35
C ARG A 131 18.75 6.75 -4.20
N GLY A 132 19.27 6.13 -5.25
CA GLY A 132 19.94 4.84 -5.15
C GLY A 132 21.19 5.02 -4.28
N GLY A 133 21.13 4.54 -3.03
CA GLY A 133 22.31 4.37 -2.19
C GLY A 133 23.02 3.09 -2.60
N ALA A 134 24.05 3.23 -3.44
CA ALA A 134 25.14 2.28 -3.51
C ALA A 134 26.19 2.72 -2.48
N GLU A 135 26.25 1.99 -1.37
CA GLU A 135 27.26 1.97 -0.30
C GLU A 135 26.65 0.93 0.67
N ASP A 136 27.03 -0.34 0.63
CA ASP A 136 28.28 -0.83 1.21
C ASP A 136 28.87 -1.99 0.40
N ALA A 137 30.07 -1.75 -0.15
CA ALA A 137 31.03 -2.77 -0.48
C ALA A 137 32.38 -2.29 0.08
N GLU A 138 32.66 -2.67 1.32
CA GLU A 138 34.00 -2.93 1.85
C GLU A 138 33.90 -4.01 2.95
#